data_AF-A0A7L4RBQ6-F1
#
_entry.id   AF-A0A7L4RBQ6-F1
#
_cell.length_a   1.000
_cell.length_b   1.000
_cell.length_c   1.000
_cell.angle_alpha   90.00
_cell.angle_beta   90.00
_cell.angle_gamma   90.00
#
_symmetry.space_group_name_H-M   'P 1'
#
loop_
_entity.id
_entity.type
_entity.pdbx_description
1 polymer ?
#
loop_
_entity_poly.entity_id
_entity_poly.type
_entity_poly.pdbx_seq_one_letter_code
_entity_poly.pdbx_strand_id
1 'polypeptide(L)' 'MEELSAYFEEESEQAAKGARPEFRVLQPQVDRQGNKKLVEVGAAWRNTSKGGKTFYNLKIGNLRLLMFPA' A
#
# COMPACT_ATOMS: atom_id res chain seq x y z
N MET A 1 15.60 11.58 -11.11
CA MET A 1 14.31 11.22 -10.48
C MET A 1 13.92 9.78 -10.79
N GLU A 2 14.12 9.30 -12.03
CA GLU A 2 13.83 7.90 -12.43
C GLU A 2 14.61 6.84 -11.65
N GLU A 3 15.88 7.09 -11.32
CA GLU A 3 16.67 6.13 -10.54
C GLU A 3 16.20 5.98 -9.09
N LEU A 4 15.62 7.05 -8.51
CA LEU A 4 15.06 7.00 -7.17
C LEU A 4 13.80 6.13 -7.17
N SER A 5 12.94 6.25 -8.19
CA SER A 5 11.73 5.43 -8.32
C SER A 5 12.04 3.96 -8.56
N ALA A 6 13.03 3.65 -9.40
CA ALA A 6 13.43 2.25 -9.65
C ALA A 6 13.96 1.56 -8.39
N TYR A 7 14.72 2.29 -7.56
CA TYR A 7 15.25 1.77 -6.30
C TYR A 7 14.13 1.48 -5.29
N PHE A 8 13.08 2.32 -5.22
CA PHE A 8 11.91 2.05 -4.38
C PHE A 8 11.02 0.94 -4.94
N GLU A 9 10.93 0.78 -6.27
CA GLU A 9 10.17 -0.30 -6.89
C GLU A 9 10.79 -1.66 -6.58
N GLU A 10 12.11 -1.82 -6.71
CA GLU A 10 12.82 -3.07 -6.41
C GLU A 10 12.73 -3.48 -4.93
N GLU A 11 12.95 -2.56 -3.97
CA GLU A 11 12.82 -2.88 -2.54
C GLU A 11 11.37 -3.22 -2.16
N SER A 12 10.38 -2.53 -2.75
CA SER A 12 8.97 -2.78 -2.46
C SER A 12 8.49 -4.13 -2.99
N GLU A 13 8.95 -4.57 -4.16
CA GLU A 13 8.58 -5.88 -4.73
C GLU A 13 9.31 -7.04 -4.06
N GLN A 14 10.54 -6.85 -3.57
CA GLN A 14 11.25 -7.86 -2.79
C GLN A 14 10.67 -8.04 -1.38
N ALA A 15 10.30 -6.96 -0.67
CA ALA A 15 9.68 -7.08 0.65
C ALA A 15 8.22 -7.59 0.59
N ALA A 16 7.51 -7.31 -0.51
CA ALA A 16 6.11 -7.73 -0.69
C ALA A 16 5.94 -9.19 -1.15
N LYS A 17 7.00 -9.88 -1.61
CA LYS A 17 6.97 -11.32 -1.96
C LYS A 17 6.89 -12.18 -0.68
N GLY A 18 5.74 -12.12 0.01
CA GLY A 18 5.40 -13.00 1.14
C GLY A 18 4.82 -12.27 2.36
N ALA A 19 5.01 -10.95 2.48
CA ALA A 19 4.48 -10.18 3.59
C ALA A 19 2.97 -9.93 3.41
N ARG A 20 2.18 -10.39 4.39
CA ARG A 20 0.75 -10.02 4.46
C ARG A 20 0.64 -8.51 4.70
N PRO A 21 -0.28 -7.82 4.02
CA PRO A 21 -0.51 -6.40 4.29
C PRO A 21 -0.98 -6.21 5.73
N GLU A 22 -0.47 -5.17 6.40
CA GLU A 22 -0.88 -4.81 7.76
C GLU A 22 -2.24 -4.11 7.73
N PHE A 23 -2.48 -3.30 6.68
CA PHE A 23 -3.75 -2.60 6.49
C PHE A 23 -4.31 -2.86 5.09
N ARG A 24 -5.64 -2.89 5.00
CA ARG A 24 -6.39 -2.90 3.73
C ARG A 24 -7.10 -1.57 3.55
N VAL A 25 -7.15 -1.08 2.32
CA VAL A 25 -7.91 0.11 1.94
C VAL A 25 -9.23 -0.33 1.37
N LEU A 26 -10.30 0.11 2.02
CA LEU A 26 -11.67 -0.19 1.61
C LEU A 26 -12.34 1.07 1.07
N GLN A 27 -13.05 0.92 -0.05
CA GLN A 27 -13.86 1.97 -0.63
C GLN A 27 -15.34 1.56 -0.58
N PRO A 28 -16.25 2.41 -0.09
CA PRO A 28 -17.68 2.14 -0.19
C PRO A 28 -18.14 2.24 -1.64
N GLN A 29 -18.89 1.24 -2.08
CA GLN A 29 -19.58 1.20 -3.36
C GLN A 29 -21.04 0.84 -3.16
N VAL A 30 -21.90 1.35 -4.03
CA VAL A 30 -23.31 0.99 -4.10
C VAL A 30 -23.46 -0.01 -5.24
N ASP A 31 -24.04 -1.17 -4.97
CA ASP A 31 -24.33 -2.14 -6.02
C ASP A 31 -25.56 -1.72 -6.85
N ARG A 32 -25.88 -2.49 -7.89
CA ARG A 32 -27.04 -2.20 -8.76
C ARG A 32 -28.40 -2.25 -8.04
N GLN A 33 -28.44 -2.85 -6.86
CA GLN A 33 -29.65 -3.03 -6.05
C GLN A 33 -29.75 -1.96 -4.94
N GLY A 34 -28.79 -1.05 -4.85
CA GLY A 34 -28.76 0.02 -3.85
C GLY A 34 -28.06 -0.36 -2.53
N ASN A 35 -27.49 -1.57 -2.42
CA ASN A 35 -26.81 -1.98 -1.19
C ASN A 35 -25.41 -1.37 -1.12
N LYS A 36 -25.02 -0.92 0.08
CA LYS A 36 -23.66 -0.46 0.36
C LYS A 36 -22.75 -1.66 0.64
N LYS A 37 -21.67 -1.78 -0.13
CA LYS A 37 -20.60 -2.75 0.11
C LYS A 37 -19.25 -2.05 0.23
N LEU A 38 -18.35 -2.62 1.01
CA LEU A 38 -16.95 -2.21 1.03
C LEU A 38 -16.19 -3.08 0.05
N VAL A 39 -15.47 -2.44 -0.89
CA VAL A 39 -14.58 -3.14 -1.81
C VAL A 39 -13.14 -2.83 -1.46
N GLU A 40 -12.28 -3.83 -1.52
CA GLU A 40 -10.84 -3.65 -1.36
C GLU A 40 -10.26 -3.01 -2.62
N VAL A 41 -9.60 -1.87 -2.45
CA VAL A 41 -9.01 -1.09 -3.55
C VAL A 41 -7.49 -0.94 -3.42
N GLY A 42 -6.94 -1.38 -2.30
CA GLY A 42 -5.53 -1.24 -2.00
C GLY A 42 -5.14 -1.84 -0.65
N ALA A 43 -3.86 -1.76 -0.34
CA ALA A 43 -3.31 -2.24 0.92
C ALA A 43 -2.00 -1.50 1.28
N ALA A 44 -1.63 -1.57 2.56
CA ALA A 44 -0.38 -1.03 3.06
C ALA A 44 0.46 -2.10 3.75
N TRP A 45 1.75 -2.13 3.40
CA TRP A 45 2.74 -3.04 3.94
C TRP A 45 3.70 -2.27 4.84
N ARG A 46 3.81 -2.73 6.09
CA ARG A 46 4.74 -2.17 7.05
C ARG A 46 6.17 -2.47 6.63
N ASN A 47 7.01 -1.45 6.71
CA ASN A 47 8.44 -1.52 6.51
C ASN A 47 9.16 -0.74 7.60
N THR A 48 10.45 -1.00 7.76
CA THR A 48 11.31 -0.29 8.71
C THR A 48 12.54 0.20 7.97
N SER A 49 12.81 1.49 8.07
CA SER A 49 13.98 2.11 7.45
C SER A 49 15.27 1.66 8.15
N LYS A 50 16.42 1.90 7.51
CA LYS A 50 17.74 1.63 8.10
C LYS A 50 17.96 2.31 9.46
N GLY A 51 17.31 3.45 9.69
CA GLY A 51 17.34 4.19 10.97
C GLY A 51 16.30 3.74 12.00
N GLY A 52 15.62 2.60 11.78
CA GLY A 52 14.62 2.06 12.70
C GLY A 52 13.25 2.74 12.64
N LYS A 53 13.04 3.75 11.79
CA LYS A 53 11.74 4.40 11.63
C LYS A 53 10.79 3.52 10.82
N THR A 54 9.57 3.33 11.33
CA THR A 54 8.50 2.61 10.64
C THR A 54 7.91 3.49 9.53
N PHE A 55 7.64 2.89 8.38
CA PHE A 55 6.88 3.51 7.28
C PHE A 55 6.07 2.43 6.56
N TYR A 56 5.14 2.85 5.70
CA TYR A 56 4.29 1.93 4.95
C TYR A 56 4.39 2.22 3.47
N ASN A 57 4.55 1.17 2.68
CA ASN A 57 4.30 1.22 1.25
C ASN A 57 2.80 1.00 1.05
N LEU A 58 2.09 2.01 0.55
CA LEU A 58 0.66 1.97 0.28
C LEU A 58 0.44 1.84 -1.24
N LYS A 59 -0.30 0.82 -1.66
CA LYS A 59 -0.71 0.64 -3.07
C LYS A 59 -2.22 0.72 -3.18
N ILE A 60 -2.73 1.60 -4.06
CA ILE A 60 -4.15 1.74 -4.40
C ILE A 60 -4.27 1.72 -5.92
N GLY A 61 -4.75 0.63 -6.50
CA GLY A 61 -4.68 0.42 -7.95
C GLY A 61 -3.25 0.57 -8.48
N ASN A 62 -3.04 1.56 -9.36
CA ASN A 62 -1.73 1.89 -9.93
C ASN A 62 -0.95 2.95 -9.13
N LEU A 63 -1.57 3.56 -8.11
CA LEU A 63 -0.92 4.55 -7.26
C LEU A 63 -0.09 3.85 -6.19
N ARG A 64 1.18 4.26 -6.04
CA ARG A 64 2.09 3.83 -4.97
C ARG A 64 2.47 5.07 -4.14
N LEU A 65 2.32 4.99 -2.81
CA LEU A 65 2.59 6.08 -1.87
C LEU A 65 3.44 5.58 -0.69
N LEU A 66 4.24 6.49 -0.13
CA LEU A 66 4.88 6.29 1.16
C LEU A 66 4.04 6.97 2.24
N MET A 67 3.63 6.20 3.25
CA MET A 67 2.88 6.68 4.41
C MET A 67 3.74 6.58 5.66
N PHE A 68 3.79 7.66 6.43
CA PHE A 68 4.50 7.72 7.71
C PHE A 68 3.46 7.83 8.84
N PRO A 69 3.57 7.01 9.90
CA PRO A 69 2.72 7.16 11.07
C PRO A 69 3.00 8.52 11.75
N ALA A 70 1.95 9.09 12.34
CA ALA A 70 2.01 10.35 13.10
C ALA A 70 2.79 10.20 14.42
#